data_AF-A0A2V8QT26-F1
#
_entry.id   AF-A0A2V8QT26-F1
#
_cell.length_a   1.000
_cell.length_b   1.000
_cell.length_c   1.000
_cell.angle_alpha   90.00
_cell.angle_beta   90.00
_cell.angle_gamma   90.00
#
_symmetry.space_group_name_H-M   'P 1'
#
loop_
_entity.id
_entity.type
_entity.pdbx_description
1 polymer ?
#
loop_
_entity_poly.entity_id
_entity_poly.type
_entity_poly.pdbx_seq_one_letter_code
_entity_poly.pdbx_strand_id
1 'polypeptide(L)'
;MSKIALVHDYFVQMGGAERVAEAMHDSFPEAPMYTTVALLKSLPQRLRTADIRTSPLQRLPSMERRFRHYFMLYPFAVENFDLSEYDLI
;
A
#
# COMPACT_ATOMS: atom_id res chain seq x y z
N MET A 1 15.70 7.29 16.69
CA MET A 1 14.76 6.16 16.53
C MET A 1 14.82 5.75 15.07
N SER A 2 14.78 4.45 14.77
CA SER A 2 14.82 3.95 13.41
C SER A 2 13.53 4.34 12.66
N LYS A 3 13.65 4.88 11.44
CA LYS A 3 12.53 5.17 10.54
C LYS A 3 12.13 3.88 9.83
N ILE A 4 10.87 3.47 9.99
CA ILE A 4 10.33 2.24 9.40
C ILE A 4 9.32 2.62 8.30
N ALA A 5 9.40 1.97 7.15
CA ALA A 5 8.34 1.98 6.13
C ALA A 5 7.70 0.59 6.08
N LEU A 6 6.38 0.55 5.89
CA LEU A 6 5.68 -0.70 5.59
C LEU A 6 5.35 -0.72 4.09
N VAL A 7 5.53 -1.86 3.42
CA VAL A 7 5.17 -2.01 1.99
C VAL A 7 4.17 -3.14 1.84
N HIS A 8 3.03 -2.83 1.21
CA HIS A 8 1.98 -3.78 0.86
C HIS A 8 1.67 -3.68 -0.63
N ASP A 9 1.46 -4.81 -1.31
CA ASP A 9 1.30 -4.82 -2.77
C ASP A 9 0.11 -3.99 -3.25
N TYR A 10 -1.11 -4.25 -2.78
CA TYR A 10 -2.31 -3.48 -3.09
C TYR A 10 -3.49 -3.82 -2.17
N PHE A 11 -4.41 -2.88 -1.97
CA PHE A 11 -5.67 -3.09 -1.26
C PHE A 11 -6.85 -3.06 -2.22
N VAL A 12 -7.08 -4.17 -2.96
CA VAL A 12 -8.25 -4.30 -3.86
C VAL A 12 -9.27 -5.34 -3.40
N GLN A 13 -8.88 -6.18 -2.46
CA GLN A 13 -9.73 -7.18 -1.82
C GLN A 13 -9.29 -7.38 -0.37
N MET A 14 -10.10 -8.08 0.41
CA MET A 14 -9.70 -8.55 1.74
C MET A 14 -9.24 -10.00 1.65
N GLY A 15 -8.04 -10.28 2.17
CA GLY A 15 -7.43 -11.59 2.19
C GLY A 15 -6.42 -11.73 3.35
N GLY A 16 -5.52 -12.71 3.22
CA GLY A 16 -4.51 -12.98 4.24
C GLY A 16 -3.45 -11.89 4.33
N ALA A 17 -3.03 -11.34 3.19
CA ALA A 17 -1.99 -10.32 3.13
C ALA A 17 -2.44 -9.03 3.81
N GLU A 18 -3.72 -8.64 3.66
CA GLU A 18 -4.27 -7.45 4.30
C GLU A 18 -4.35 -7.60 5.82
N ARG A 19 -4.59 -8.81 6.34
CA ARG A 19 -4.53 -9.09 7.78
C ARG A 19 -3.11 -8.96 8.32
N VAL A 20 -2.11 -9.35 7.53
CA VAL A 20 -0.71 -9.13 7.88
C VAL A 20 -0.41 -7.64 7.89
N ALA A 21 -0.89 -6.87 6.89
CA ALA A 21 -0.74 -5.42 6.87
C ALA A 21 -1.38 -4.75 8.09
N GLU A 22 -2.55 -5.19 8.54
CA GLU A 22 -3.16 -4.73 9.80
C GLU A 22 -2.26 -5.03 11.02
N ALA A 23 -1.74 -6.25 11.14
CA ALA A 23 -0.86 -6.63 12.24
C ALA A 23 0.47 -5.85 12.23
N MET A 24 1.01 -5.55 11.04
CA MET A 24 2.20 -4.72 10.88
C MET A 24 1.92 -3.28 11.31
N HIS A 25 0.77 -2.71 10.94
CA HIS A 25 0.36 -1.39 11.40
C HIS A 25 0.14 -1.34 12.91
N ASP A 26 -0.48 -2.37 13.50
CA ASP A 26 -0.65 -2.48 14.95
C ASP A 26 0.71 -2.50 15.68
N SER A 27 1.75 -3.09 15.07
CA SER A 27 3.11 -3.16 15.61
C SER A 27 3.90 -1.87 15.39
N PHE A 28 3.64 -1.16 14.29
CA PHE A 28 4.33 0.06 13.88
C PHE A 28 3.32 1.15 13.47
N PRO A 29 2.55 1.70 14.42
CA PRO A 29 1.42 2.58 14.12
C PRO A 29 1.84 3.92 13.49
N GLU A 30 3.07 4.36 13.75
CA GLU A 30 3.64 5.60 13.20
C GLU A 30 4.32 5.39 11.84
N ALA A 31 4.54 4.14 11.41
CA ALA A 31 5.20 3.85 10.14
C ALA A 31 4.23 4.10 8.97
N PRO A 32 4.61 4.91 7.97
CA PRO A 32 3.82 5.06 6.76
C PRO A 32 3.80 3.75 5.98
N MET A 33 2.67 3.49 5.34
CA MET A 33 2.45 2.29 4.55
C MET A 33 2.33 2.64 3.07
N TYR A 34 3.27 2.12 2.29
CA TYR A 34 3.31 2.29 0.85
C TYR A 34 2.55 1.15 0.18
N THR A 35 1.76 1.49 -0.82
CA THR A 35 1.00 0.50 -1.59
C THR A 35 0.77 0.93 -3.03
N THR A 36 0.74 -0.01 -3.98
CA THR A 36 0.61 0.39 -5.39
C THR A 36 -0.77 0.99 -5.67
N VAL A 37 -1.82 0.39 -5.11
CA VAL A 37 -3.22 0.78 -5.28
C VAL A 37 -3.98 0.50 -3.99
N ALA A 38 -4.85 1.41 -3.56
CA ALA A 38 -5.81 1.19 -2.49
C ALA A 38 -7.23 1.59 -2.91
N LEU A 39 -8.17 0.65 -2.78
CA LEU A 39 -9.60 0.90 -2.93
C LEU A 39 -10.21 1.03 -1.53
N LEU A 40 -10.85 2.16 -1.24
CA LEU A 40 -11.41 2.44 0.09
C LEU A 40 -12.39 1.35 0.58
N LYS A 41 -13.14 0.74 -0.36
CA LYS A 41 -14.07 -0.36 -0.07
C LYS A 41 -13.39 -1.66 0.38
N SER A 42 -12.11 -1.82 0.04
CA SER A 42 -11.30 -3.01 0.32
C SER A 42 -10.24 -2.74 1.37
N LEU A 43 -10.08 -1.48 1.81
CA LEU A 43 -9.13 -1.11 2.85
C LEU A 43 -9.65 -1.59 4.22
N PRO A 44 -8.84 -2.36 4.98
CA PRO A 44 -9.22 -2.81 6.32
C PRO A 44 -9.57 -1.64 7.23
N GLN A 45 -10.51 -1.86 8.16
CA GLN A 45 -11.00 -0.78 9.03
C GLN A 45 -9.87 -0.18 9.88
N ARG A 46 -8.91 -1.00 10.35
CA ARG A 46 -7.78 -0.55 11.15
C ARG A 46 -6.81 0.33 10.37
N LEU A 47 -6.71 0.14 9.06
CA LEU A 47 -5.81 0.92 8.19
C LEU A 47 -6.43 2.23 7.68
N ARG A 48 -7.70 2.53 8.01
CA ARG A 48 -8.35 3.78 7.55
C ARG A 48 -7.76 5.04 8.18
N THR A 49 -7.11 4.91 9.33
CA THR A 49 -6.42 6.01 10.03
C THR A 49 -4.91 6.00 9.79
N ALA A 50 -4.39 5.02 9.05
CA ALA A 50 -2.97 4.91 8.74
C ALA A 50 -2.54 5.92 7.67
N ASP A 51 -1.26 6.31 7.68
CA ASP A 51 -0.65 7.06 6.57
C ASP A 51 -0.40 6.11 5.38
N ILE A 52 -1.42 5.96 4.53
CA ILE A 52 -1.37 5.14 3.31
C ILE A 52 -0.90 5.99 2.12
N ARG A 53 0.29 5.67 1.60
CA ARG A 53 0.90 6.33 0.45
C ARG A 53 0.76 5.46 -0.79
N THR A 54 -0.04 5.94 -1.75
CA THR A 54 -0.29 5.20 -3.00
C THR A 54 0.67 5.61 -4.11
N SER A 55 0.96 4.68 -5.01
CA SER A 55 1.76 4.98 -6.21
C SER A 55 0.97 5.85 -7.22
N PRO A 56 1.64 6.44 -8.23
CA PRO A 56 0.96 7.11 -9.34
C PRO A 56 -0.07 6.24 -10.08
N LEU A 57 0.07 4.90 -10.00
CA LEU A 57 -0.84 3.94 -10.61
C LEU A 57 -2.28 4.12 -10.13
N GLN A 58 -2.49 4.51 -8.87
CA GLN A 58 -3.80 4.79 -8.28
C GLN A 58 -4.66 5.75 -9.12
N ARG A 59 -4.03 6.67 -9.86
CA ARG A 59 -4.71 7.72 -10.63
C ARG A 59 -5.20 7.26 -12.01
N LEU A 60 -4.88 6.03 -12.41
CA LEU A 60 -5.30 5.50 -13.70
C LEU A 60 -6.83 5.29 -13.75
N PRO A 61 -7.45 5.49 -14.94
CA PRO A 61 -8.89 5.48 -15.07
C PRO A 61 -9.48 4.10 -14.76
N SER A 62 -10.66 4.08 -14.12
CA SER A 62 -11.37 2.83 -13.81
C SER A 62 -10.56 1.82 -12.99
N MET A 63 -9.67 2.27 -12.09
CA MET A 63 -8.79 1.38 -11.30
C MET A 63 -9.55 0.21 -10.64
N GLU A 64 -10.71 0.50 -10.04
CA GLU A 64 -11.57 -0.52 -9.41
C GLU A 64 -12.00 -1.66 -10.36
N ARG A 65 -12.19 -1.36 -11.65
CA ARG A 65 -12.62 -2.34 -12.66
C ARG A 65 -11.46 -2.90 -13.49
N ARG A 66 -10.40 -2.10 -13.66
CA ARG A 66 -9.29 -2.38 -14.60
C ARG A 66 -7.98 -2.70 -13.91
N PHE A 67 -7.93 -2.81 -12.58
CA PHE A 67 -6.74 -3.17 -11.79
C PHE A 67 -5.84 -4.23 -12.45
N ARG A 68 -6.42 -5.35 -12.90
CA ARG A 68 -5.71 -6.47 -13.55
C ARG A 68 -5.15 -6.14 -14.94
N HIS A 69 -5.75 -5.19 -15.65
CA HIS A 69 -5.29 -4.74 -16.98
C HIS A 69 -4.02 -3.89 -16.86
N TYR A 70 -3.77 -3.31 -15.70
CA TYR A 70 -2.58 -2.53 -15.42
C TYR A 70 -1.39 -3.37 -14.94
N PHE A 71 -1.45 -4.71 -15.02
CA PHE A 71 -0.41 -5.59 -14.44
C PHE A 71 1.02 -5.26 -14.91
N MET A 72 1.19 -4.87 -16.18
CA MET A 72 2.50 -4.48 -16.73
C MET A 72 3.07 -3.20 -16.12
N LEU A 73 2.23 -2.40 -15.45
CA LEU A 73 2.61 -1.12 -14.85
C LEU A 73 2.96 -1.24 -13.35
N TYR A 74 2.73 -2.40 -12.72
CA TYR A 74 3.05 -2.60 -11.29
C TYR A 74 4.55 -2.51 -10.99
N PRO A 75 5.47 -3.03 -11.83
CA PRO A 75 6.90 -2.84 -11.60
C PRO A 75 7.26 -1.35 -11.48
N PHE A 76 6.77 -0.52 -12.43
CA PHE A 76 6.97 0.92 -12.38
C PHE A 76 6.33 1.55 -11.13
N ALA A 77 5.17 1.07 -10.69
CA ALA A 77 4.51 1.57 -9.49
C ALA A 77 5.38 1.39 -8.23
N VAL A 78 6.06 0.24 -8.11
CA VAL A 78 6.96 -0.08 -6.99
C VAL A 78 8.26 0.73 -7.08
N GLU A 79 8.86 0.84 -8.27
CA GLU A 79 10.10 1.61 -8.49
C GLU A 79 9.95 3.11 -8.20
N ASN A 80 8.72 3.64 -8.21
CA ASN A 80 8.45 5.05 -7.91
C ASN A 80 8.41 5.35 -6.40
N PHE A 81 8.50 4.34 -5.52
CA PHE A 81 8.58 4.60 -4.09
C PHE A 81 9.99 5.03 -3.70
N ASP A 82 10.13 6.29 -3.27
CA ASP A 82 11.34 6.74 -2.59
C ASP A 82 11.30 6.27 -1.13
N LEU A 83 12.13 5.27 -0.84
CA LEU A 83 12.29 4.67 0.50
C LEU A 83 13.69 4.94 1.08
N SER A 84 14.47 5.83 0.45
CA SER A 84 15.88 6.07 0.82
C SER A 84 16.07 6.65 2.22
N GLU A 85 15.02 7.28 2.77
CA GLU A 85 15.05 7.88 4.11
C GLU A 85 14.73 6.89 5.25
N TYR A 86 14.40 5.63 4.95
CA TYR A 86 14.02 4.63 5.95
C TYR A 86 15.18 3.70 6.30
N ASP A 87 15.29 3.39 7.59
CA ASP A 87 16.30 2.46 8.11
C ASP A 87 15.85 0.99 7.98
N LEU A 88 14.53 0.76 7.89
CA LEU A 88 13.92 -0.55 7.74
C LEU A 88 12.69 -0.46 6.82
N ILE A 89 12.57 -1.46 5.94
CA ILE A 89 11.46 -1.66 5.00
C ILE A 89 10.89 -3.05 5.22
#